data_AF-A0A246DWR7-F1
#
_entry.id   AF-A0A246DWR7-F1
#
_cell.length_a   1.000
_cell.length_b   1.000
_cell.length_c   1.000
_cell.angle_alpha   90.00
_cell.angle_beta   90.00
_cell.angle_gamma   90.00
#
_symmetry.space_group_name_H-M   'P 1'
#
loop_
_entity.id
_entity.type
_entity.pdbx_description
1 polymer ?
#
loop_
_entity_poly.entity_id
_entity_poly.type
_entity_poly.pdbx_seq_one_letter_code
_entity_poly.pdbx_strand_id
1 'polypeptide(L)'
;MRWMVMRKLVVAIVLMLVGATALFAWVLSRDIFYVVDSYRYRLTVNFAIDGEPLSASGVVQQTIHRPPCILLEQTCGRVSIKGDAIPVLFPNGKMAFVLLQVVDGHRITTGEYPSHALPIDLASGKMSAPRDQEFKVGTDLLPNIVYFPDADDPSSMTIIDPEKIDQVGGPGAKYVDATVAATEAPITRAIGSYLPWVSTFKSHLDPAKVDFFRYVQMQNLVSYLRRDDL
;
A
#
# COMPACT_ATOMS: atom_id res chain seq x y z
N MET A 1 -8.81 13.68 -60.32
CA MET A 1 -9.79 13.34 -59.26
C MET A 1 -9.19 12.52 -58.11
N ARG A 2 -8.42 11.45 -58.35
CA ARG A 2 -7.76 10.62 -57.30
C ARG A 2 -6.84 11.36 -56.32
N TRP A 3 -6.07 12.35 -56.77
CA TRP A 3 -5.09 13.07 -55.93
C TRP A 3 -5.73 13.99 -54.86
N MET A 4 -6.85 14.64 -55.20
CA MET A 4 -7.62 15.46 -54.24
C MET A 4 -8.25 14.62 -53.13
N VAL A 5 -8.72 13.41 -53.46
CA VAL A 5 -9.29 12.48 -52.47
C VAL A 5 -8.21 11.99 -51.50
N MET A 6 -7.04 11.65 -52.02
CA MET A 6 -5.91 11.17 -51.20
C MET A 6 -5.39 12.26 -50.24
N ARG A 7 -5.35 13.53 -50.66
CA ARG A 7 -4.92 14.64 -49.81
C ARG A 7 -5.89 14.93 -48.66
N LYS A 8 -7.21 14.85 -48.92
CA LYS A 8 -8.24 14.96 -47.87
C LYS A 8 -8.15 13.80 -46.88
N LEU A 9 -7.87 12.60 -47.35
CA LEU A 9 -7.75 11.40 -46.51
C LEU A 9 -6.52 11.46 -45.60
N VAL A 10 -5.38 11.91 -46.12
CA VAL A 10 -4.16 12.14 -45.32
C VAL A 10 -4.39 13.20 -44.25
N VAL A 11 -5.01 14.33 -44.59
CA VAL A 11 -5.34 15.39 -43.62
C VAL A 11 -6.27 14.87 -42.52
N ALA A 12 -7.30 14.09 -42.87
CA ALA A 12 -8.21 13.49 -41.89
C ALA A 12 -7.51 12.52 -40.94
N ILE A 13 -6.60 11.66 -41.44
CA ILE A 13 -5.81 10.74 -40.63
C ILE A 13 -4.88 11.51 -39.68
N VAL A 14 -4.21 12.56 -40.17
CA VAL A 14 -3.33 13.38 -39.34
C VAL A 14 -4.12 14.09 -38.23
N LEU A 15 -5.29 14.63 -38.53
CA LEU A 15 -6.16 15.26 -37.52
C LEU A 15 -6.65 14.25 -36.48
N MET A 16 -7.00 13.02 -36.90
CA MET A 16 -7.37 11.95 -35.97
C MET A 16 -6.20 11.57 -35.05
N LEU A 17 -5.00 11.41 -35.61
CA LEU A 17 -3.80 11.10 -34.82
C LEU A 17 -3.46 12.22 -33.83
N VAL A 18 -3.53 13.48 -34.25
CA VAL A 18 -3.30 14.63 -33.35
C VAL A 18 -4.36 14.69 -32.26
N GLY A 19 -5.63 14.43 -32.58
CA GLY A 19 -6.70 14.34 -31.58
C GLY A 19 -6.45 13.21 -30.58
N ALA A 20 -6.04 12.03 -31.06
CA ALA A 20 -5.74 10.88 -30.21
C ALA A 20 -4.51 11.12 -29.32
N THR A 21 -3.44 11.72 -29.83
CA THR A 21 -2.25 12.04 -29.04
C THR A 21 -2.52 13.14 -28.02
N ALA A 22 -3.29 14.18 -28.37
CA ALA A 22 -3.69 15.22 -27.44
C ALA A 22 -4.57 14.65 -26.31
N LEU A 23 -5.52 13.77 -26.65
CA LEU A 23 -6.35 13.07 -25.66
C LEU A 23 -5.49 12.18 -24.75
N PHE A 24 -4.56 11.41 -25.33
CA PHE A 24 -3.68 10.53 -24.58
C PHE A 24 -2.73 11.32 -23.66
N ALA A 25 -2.16 12.42 -24.14
CA ALA A 25 -1.33 13.32 -23.33
C ALA A 25 -2.14 13.98 -22.21
N TRP A 26 -3.38 14.39 -22.47
CA TRP A 26 -4.28 14.93 -21.45
C TRP A 26 -4.57 13.91 -20.36
N VAL A 27 -4.93 12.67 -20.74
CA VAL A 27 -5.16 11.56 -19.80
C VAL A 27 -3.91 11.27 -18.95
N LEU A 28 -2.72 11.21 -19.56
CA LEU A 28 -1.47 10.99 -18.82
C LEU A 28 -1.10 12.17 -17.91
N SER A 29 -1.34 13.40 -18.36
CA SER A 29 -1.06 14.61 -17.57
C SER A 29 -1.97 14.73 -16.34
N ARG A 30 -3.17 14.15 -16.42
CA ARG A 30 -4.18 14.16 -15.35
C ARG A 30 -3.64 13.54 -14.05
N ASP A 31 -2.85 12.48 -14.12
CA ASP A 31 -2.39 11.84 -12.89
C ASP A 31 -1.29 12.66 -12.18
N ILE A 32 -0.57 13.50 -12.92
CA ILE A 32 0.49 14.38 -12.40
C ILE A 32 -0.10 15.67 -11.81
N PHE A 33 -1.06 16.30 -12.50
CA PHE A 33 -1.55 17.63 -12.11
C PHE A 33 -2.61 17.64 -11.01
N TYR A 34 -3.20 16.48 -10.69
CA TYR A 34 -4.32 16.39 -9.75
C TYR A 34 -3.93 15.75 -8.41
N VAL A 35 -2.67 15.93 -8.00
CA VAL A 35 -2.20 15.61 -6.64
C VAL A 35 -2.80 16.63 -5.67
N VAL A 36 -3.62 16.14 -4.74
CA VAL A 36 -4.21 16.94 -3.66
C VAL A 36 -3.20 17.12 -2.54
N ASP A 37 -2.53 16.03 -2.17
CA ASP A 37 -1.58 16.01 -1.07
C ASP A 37 -0.57 14.89 -1.25
N SER A 38 0.63 15.08 -0.70
CA SER A 38 1.69 14.08 -0.66
C SER A 38 2.49 14.26 0.61
N TYR A 39 2.39 13.30 1.51
CA TYR A 39 3.03 13.37 2.82
C TYR A 39 3.61 12.02 3.22
N ARG A 40 4.49 12.07 4.23
CA ARG A 40 5.04 10.88 4.87
C ARG A 40 4.55 10.79 6.29
N TYR A 41 4.34 9.57 6.74
CA TYR A 41 4.01 9.27 8.12
C TYR A 41 4.84 8.09 8.60
N ARG A 42 5.21 8.12 9.88
CA ARG A 42 5.77 6.97 10.59
C ARG A 42 4.62 6.20 11.19
N LEU A 43 4.51 4.92 10.87
CA LEU A 43 3.69 3.97 11.61
C LEU A 43 4.58 3.31 12.66
N THR A 44 4.15 3.33 13.91
CA THR A 44 4.78 2.65 15.03
C THR A 44 3.81 1.62 15.58
N VAL A 45 4.28 0.40 15.79
CA VAL A 45 3.52 -0.69 16.40
C VAL A 45 4.20 -1.11 17.70
N ASN A 46 3.39 -1.30 18.73
CA ASN A 46 3.88 -1.58 20.08
C ASN A 46 3.34 -2.92 20.56
N PHE A 47 4.25 -3.71 21.12
CA PHE A 47 4.02 -5.00 21.72
C PHE A 47 4.61 -5.00 23.14
N ALA A 48 4.17 -5.95 23.96
CA ALA A 48 4.78 -6.27 25.24
C ALA A 48 5.15 -7.74 25.25
N ILE A 49 6.38 -8.07 25.61
CA ILE A 49 6.88 -9.45 25.73
C ILE A 49 7.25 -9.68 27.19
N ASP A 50 6.49 -10.51 27.90
CA ASP A 50 6.70 -10.75 29.34
C ASP A 50 6.68 -9.45 30.18
N GLY A 51 5.94 -8.44 29.70
CA GLY A 51 5.83 -7.12 30.33
C GLY A 51 6.85 -6.08 29.83
N GLU A 52 7.87 -6.50 29.08
CA GLU A 52 8.87 -5.59 28.50
C GLU A 52 8.38 -5.02 27.15
N PRO A 53 8.53 -3.71 26.91
CA PRO A 53 8.07 -3.09 25.67
C PRO A 53 8.93 -3.49 24.47
N LEU A 54 8.27 -3.85 23.37
CA LEU A 54 8.88 -4.08 22.05
C LEU A 54 8.17 -3.17 21.03
N SER A 55 8.91 -2.24 20.44
CA SER A 55 8.37 -1.31 19.44
C SER A 55 9.09 -1.47 18.12
N ALA A 56 8.34 -1.38 17.02
CA ALA A 56 8.87 -1.34 15.67
C ALA A 56 8.19 -0.23 14.87
N SER A 57 8.92 0.40 13.95
CA SER A 57 8.36 1.48 13.16
C SER A 57 8.87 1.49 11.73
N GLY A 58 8.08 2.10 10.84
CA GLY A 58 8.45 2.32 9.45
C GLY A 58 7.77 3.55 8.88
N VAL A 59 8.44 4.18 7.91
CA VAL A 59 7.98 5.39 7.26
C VAL A 59 7.38 5.06 5.91
N VAL A 60 6.17 5.53 5.69
CA VAL A 60 5.37 5.32 4.48
C VAL A 60 5.07 6.69 3.86
N GLN A 61 5.16 6.78 2.54
CA GLN A 61 4.68 7.93 1.78
C GLN A 61 3.31 7.62 1.18
N GLN A 62 2.39 8.56 1.35
CA GLN A 62 1.08 8.53 0.75
C GLN A 62 0.89 9.75 -0.16
N THR A 63 0.45 9.50 -1.39
CA THR A 63 0.11 10.53 -2.35
C THR A 63 -1.35 10.37 -2.76
N ILE A 64 -2.14 11.43 -2.57
CA ILE A 64 -3.57 11.46 -2.85
C ILE A 64 -3.79 12.19 -4.17
N HIS A 65 -4.35 11.49 -5.14
CA HIS A 65 -4.76 12.03 -6.44
C HIS A 65 -6.28 12.16 -6.48
N ARG A 66 -6.80 13.30 -6.93
CA ARG A 66 -8.25 13.49 -7.19
C ARG A 66 -8.48 14.17 -8.54
N PRO A 67 -8.32 13.44 -9.65
CA PRO A 67 -8.74 13.93 -10.95
C PRO A 67 -10.25 14.16 -11.05
N PRO A 68 -10.72 15.00 -11.99
CA PRO A 68 -12.14 15.17 -12.26
C PRO A 68 -12.75 13.84 -12.69
N CYS A 69 -13.91 13.54 -12.13
CA CYS A 69 -14.69 12.35 -12.46
C CYS A 69 -15.10 12.37 -13.94
N ILE A 70 -14.68 11.36 -14.70
CA ILE A 70 -15.20 11.11 -16.04
C ILE A 70 -16.46 10.26 -15.89
N LEU A 71 -17.47 10.48 -16.74
CA LEU A 71 -18.81 9.87 -16.70
C LEU A 71 -18.87 8.32 -16.59
N LEU A 72 -17.75 7.62 -16.84
CA LEU A 72 -17.64 6.16 -16.83
C LEU A 72 -16.75 5.61 -15.69
N GLU A 73 -16.12 6.46 -14.88
CA GLU A 73 -15.27 6.02 -13.76
C GLU A 73 -16.12 5.88 -12.48
N GLN A 74 -16.02 4.72 -11.81
CA GLN A 74 -16.74 4.47 -10.55
C GLN A 74 -16.08 5.15 -9.34
N THR A 75 -14.77 5.45 -9.41
CA THR A 75 -14.00 6.11 -8.36
C THR A 75 -13.01 7.09 -8.97
N CYS A 76 -13.05 8.36 -8.54
CA CYS A 76 -12.21 9.43 -9.11
C CYS A 76 -11.01 9.79 -8.23
N GLY A 77 -10.91 9.21 -7.04
CA GLY A 77 -9.77 9.35 -6.15
C GLY A 77 -8.85 8.15 -6.24
N ARG A 78 -7.54 8.38 -6.24
CA ARG A 78 -6.53 7.33 -6.15
C ARG A 78 -5.55 7.66 -5.05
N VAL A 79 -5.18 6.64 -4.27
CA VAL A 79 -4.12 6.72 -3.29
C VAL A 79 -2.94 5.90 -3.79
N SER A 80 -1.78 6.53 -3.88
CA SER A 80 -0.50 5.89 -4.21
C SER A 80 0.32 5.77 -2.94
N ILE A 81 0.88 4.58 -2.69
CA ILE A 81 1.65 4.29 -1.49
C ILE A 81 3.09 3.94 -1.89
N LYS A 82 4.05 4.44 -1.12
CA LYS A 82 5.44 4.00 -1.18
C LYS A 82 5.96 3.65 0.20
N GLY A 83 6.51 2.45 0.34
CA GLY A 83 7.04 1.96 1.61
C GLY A 83 7.20 0.45 1.58
N ASP A 84 7.74 -0.05 2.68
CA ASP A 84 7.93 -1.47 2.95
C ASP A 84 7.22 -1.84 4.25
N ALA A 85 6.72 -3.06 4.34
CA ALA A 85 6.19 -3.64 5.57
C ALA A 85 7.24 -3.57 6.69
N ILE A 86 6.77 -3.35 7.92
CA ILE A 86 7.62 -3.11 9.08
C ILE A 86 8.04 -4.45 9.68
N PRO A 87 9.33 -4.82 9.66
CA PRO A 87 9.80 -6.03 10.30
C PRO A 87 9.76 -5.87 11.83
N VAL A 88 9.25 -6.89 12.51
CA VAL A 88 9.19 -6.99 13.97
C VAL A 88 9.95 -8.25 14.37
N LEU A 89 11.17 -8.08 14.89
CA LEU A 89 11.98 -9.17 15.40
C LEU A 89 11.64 -9.42 16.87
N PHE A 90 11.12 -10.60 17.16
CA PHE A 90 10.83 -11.03 18.53
C PHE A 90 12.08 -11.62 19.21
N PRO A 91 12.19 -11.57 20.55
CA PRO A 91 13.33 -12.11 21.28
C PRO A 91 13.60 -13.60 21.04
N ASN A 92 12.58 -14.36 20.65
CA ASN A 92 12.70 -15.78 20.30
C ASN A 92 13.29 -16.03 18.89
N GLY A 93 13.71 -14.98 18.18
CA GLY A 93 14.32 -15.05 16.85
C GLY A 93 13.30 -15.11 15.69
N LYS A 94 12.00 -15.21 15.97
CA LYS A 94 10.96 -15.16 14.93
C LYS A 94 10.72 -13.71 14.50
N MET A 95 10.30 -13.54 13.25
CA MET A 95 10.02 -12.23 12.67
C MET A 95 8.63 -12.18 12.08
N ALA A 96 7.84 -11.19 12.47
CA ALA A 96 6.61 -10.83 11.79
C ALA A 96 6.81 -9.56 10.96
N PHE A 97 5.87 -9.28 10.06
CA PHE A 97 5.87 -8.09 9.23
C PHE A 97 4.52 -7.40 9.34
N VAL A 98 4.50 -6.13 9.71
CA VAL A 98 3.28 -5.32 9.71
C VAL A 98 3.13 -4.70 8.33
N LEU A 99 2.01 -4.99 7.67
CA LEU A 99 1.73 -4.49 6.32
C LEU A 99 1.47 -2.98 6.30
N LEU A 100 1.34 -2.43 5.10
CA LEU A 100 1.10 -0.99 4.89
C LEU A 100 -0.39 -0.61 4.91
N GLN A 101 -1.28 -1.60 4.85
CA GLN A 101 -2.72 -1.42 4.70
C GLN A 101 -3.48 -2.59 5.34
N VAL A 102 -4.78 -2.39 5.54
CA VAL A 102 -5.69 -3.47 5.93
C VAL A 102 -5.99 -4.33 4.71
N VAL A 103 -5.90 -5.65 4.89
CA VAL A 103 -6.21 -6.72 3.94
C VAL A 103 -7.30 -7.56 4.58
N ASP A 104 -8.55 -7.31 4.21
CA ASP A 104 -9.67 -8.19 4.57
C ASP A 104 -9.77 -9.33 3.53
N GLY A 105 -9.87 -10.57 4.01
CA GLY A 105 -10.08 -11.74 3.17
C GLY A 105 -11.37 -11.65 2.34
N HIS A 106 -12.39 -10.88 2.77
CA HIS A 106 -13.68 -10.79 2.09
C HIS A 106 -13.83 -9.57 1.18
N ARG A 107 -12.92 -8.60 1.29
CA ARG A 107 -12.97 -7.35 0.56
C ARG A 107 -11.55 -6.92 0.23
N ILE A 108 -11.26 -6.67 -1.04
CA ILE A 108 -10.17 -5.75 -1.36
C ILE A 108 -10.63 -4.39 -0.83
N THR A 109 -10.36 -4.09 0.45
CA THR A 109 -10.58 -2.77 1.03
C THR A 109 -9.51 -1.87 0.44
N THR A 110 -9.71 -1.47 -0.81
CA THR A 110 -8.99 -0.38 -1.43
C THR A 110 -9.31 0.87 -0.62
N GLY A 111 -8.44 1.23 0.35
CA GLY A 111 -8.56 2.53 0.99
C GLY A 111 -8.27 2.59 2.48
N GLU A 112 -8.26 1.50 3.25
CA GLU A 112 -8.02 1.60 4.70
C GLU A 112 -6.52 1.56 5.01
N TYR A 113 -5.99 2.74 5.36
CA TYR A 113 -4.60 2.97 5.70
C TYR A 113 -4.49 3.57 7.11
N PRO A 114 -3.42 3.27 7.86
CA PRO A 114 -3.19 3.86 9.18
C PRO A 114 -3.14 5.39 9.19
N SER A 115 -2.78 5.99 8.06
CA SER A 115 -2.79 7.44 7.86
C SER A 115 -4.16 8.09 8.04
N HIS A 116 -5.26 7.33 7.97
CA HIS A 116 -6.60 7.83 8.27
C HIS A 116 -6.77 8.26 9.73
N ALA A 117 -5.88 7.84 10.64
CA ALA A 117 -5.84 8.36 12.00
C ALA A 117 -5.26 9.79 12.09
N LEU A 118 -4.59 10.29 11.03
CA LEU A 118 -4.08 11.65 10.99
C LEU A 118 -5.22 12.64 10.70
N PRO A 119 -5.29 13.78 11.42
CA PRO A 119 -6.27 14.81 11.12
C PRO A 119 -6.05 15.38 9.71
N ILE A 120 -7.17 15.69 9.05
CA ILE A 120 -7.22 16.33 7.74
C ILE A 120 -7.94 17.68 7.85
N ASP A 121 -7.51 18.65 7.04
CA ASP A 121 -8.29 19.85 6.79
C ASP A 121 -9.44 19.49 5.84
N LEU A 122 -10.69 19.58 6.31
CA LEU A 122 -11.87 19.22 5.53
C LEU A 122 -12.08 20.12 4.30
N ALA A 123 -11.59 21.35 4.32
CA ALA A 123 -11.76 22.27 3.21
C ALA A 123 -10.85 21.92 2.03
N SER A 124 -9.57 21.64 2.29
CA SER A 124 -8.59 21.27 1.25
C SER A 124 -8.49 19.76 1.02
N GLY A 125 -8.92 18.95 1.99
CA GLY A 125 -8.71 17.50 2.04
C GLY A 125 -7.24 17.10 2.20
N LYS A 126 -6.38 18.01 2.69
CA LYS A 126 -4.96 17.78 2.98
C LYS A 126 -4.77 17.35 4.42
N MET A 127 -3.71 16.60 4.68
CA MET A 127 -3.27 16.25 6.03
C MET A 127 -2.87 17.53 6.79
N SER A 128 -3.37 17.67 8.02
CA SER A 128 -3.17 18.83 8.89
C SER A 128 -2.50 18.48 10.22
N ALA A 129 -2.08 17.23 10.39
CA ALA A 129 -1.41 16.73 11.58
C ALA A 129 -0.10 17.50 11.83
N PRO A 130 0.13 17.98 13.07
CA PRO A 130 1.44 18.48 13.46
C PRO A 130 2.49 17.40 13.29
N ARG A 131 3.69 17.81 12.87
CA ARG A 131 4.83 16.90 12.71
C ARG A 131 5.19 16.26 14.04
N ASP A 132 5.54 14.98 13.98
CA ASP A 132 5.98 14.15 15.10
C ASP A 132 4.97 14.04 16.27
N GLN A 133 3.75 14.56 16.11
CA GLN A 133 2.65 14.30 17.02
C GLN A 133 2.05 12.93 16.68
N GLU A 134 1.92 12.08 17.71
CA GLU A 134 1.36 10.75 17.56
C GLU A 134 -0.17 10.76 17.65
N PHE A 135 -0.79 10.01 16.73
CA PHE A 135 -2.22 9.75 16.68
C PHE A 135 -2.43 8.25 16.77
N LYS A 136 -3.32 7.82 17.66
CA LYS A 136 -3.62 6.41 17.86
C LYS A 136 -4.37 5.83 16.65
N VAL A 137 -3.92 4.69 16.17
CA VAL A 137 -4.57 3.95 15.08
C VAL A 137 -5.71 3.12 15.67
N GLY A 138 -6.92 3.32 15.14
CA GLY A 138 -8.10 2.50 15.49
C GLY A 138 -7.93 1.05 15.03
N THR A 139 -8.65 0.12 15.66
CA THR A 139 -8.56 -1.31 15.32
C THR A 139 -9.03 -1.62 13.90
N ASP A 140 -9.93 -0.80 13.36
CA ASP A 140 -10.43 -0.83 11.98
C ASP A 140 -9.39 -0.40 10.94
N LEU A 141 -8.38 0.36 11.36
CA LEU A 141 -7.29 0.88 10.52
C LEU A 141 -5.97 0.14 10.77
N LEU A 142 -5.96 -0.85 11.66
CA LEU A 142 -4.77 -1.60 12.02
C LEU A 142 -4.34 -2.50 10.86
N PRO A 143 -3.13 -2.32 10.29
CA PRO A 143 -2.68 -3.19 9.22
C PRO A 143 -2.52 -4.62 9.70
N ASN A 144 -2.72 -5.57 8.80
CA ASN A 144 -2.50 -6.96 9.14
C ASN A 144 -1.03 -7.20 9.48
N ILE A 145 -0.83 -8.09 10.43
CA ILE A 145 0.47 -8.64 10.77
C ILE A 145 0.58 -9.97 10.01
N VAL A 146 1.69 -10.18 9.31
CA VAL A 146 1.95 -11.45 8.62
C VAL A 146 3.20 -12.11 9.17
N TYR A 147 3.20 -13.43 9.15
CA TYR A 147 4.31 -14.27 9.57
C TYR A 147 4.62 -15.31 8.49
N PHE A 148 5.91 -15.54 8.25
CA PHE A 148 6.41 -16.57 7.36
C PHE A 148 7.11 -17.63 8.22
N PRO A 149 6.48 -18.79 8.45
CA PRO A 149 7.14 -19.92 9.09
C PRO A 149 8.43 -20.34 8.36
N ASP A 150 8.45 -20.20 7.03
CA ASP A 150 9.62 -20.34 6.19
C ASP A 150 9.82 -19.04 5.38
N ALA A 151 10.86 -18.28 5.72
CA ALA A 151 11.15 -16.99 5.10
C ALA A 151 11.58 -17.12 3.63
N ASP A 152 12.02 -18.31 3.18
CA ASP A 152 12.41 -18.57 1.79
C ASP A 152 11.23 -19.06 0.95
N ASP A 153 10.14 -19.50 1.57
CA ASP A 153 8.89 -19.87 0.92
C ASP A 153 7.82 -18.77 1.08
N PRO A 154 7.56 -17.94 0.05
CA PRO A 154 6.51 -16.92 0.10
C PRO A 154 5.12 -17.50 0.32
N SER A 155 4.90 -18.77 -0.03
CA SER A 155 3.62 -19.44 0.15
C SER A 155 3.37 -19.92 1.59
N SER A 156 4.39 -19.85 2.46
CA SER A 156 4.26 -20.16 3.88
C SER A 156 3.52 -19.08 4.67
N MET A 157 3.27 -17.91 4.05
CA MET A 157 2.65 -16.76 4.69
C MET A 157 1.36 -17.11 5.45
N THR A 158 1.27 -16.59 6.68
CA THR A 158 0.08 -16.60 7.51
C THR A 158 -0.24 -15.18 7.98
N ILE A 159 -1.52 -14.82 7.97
CA ILE A 159 -2.00 -13.59 8.62
C ILE A 159 -2.20 -13.90 10.10
N ILE A 160 -1.64 -13.06 10.97
CA ILE A 160 -1.68 -13.17 12.41
C ILE A 160 -2.64 -12.10 12.94
N ASP A 161 -3.63 -12.57 13.70
CA ASP A 161 -4.48 -11.69 14.49
C ASP A 161 -3.63 -11.03 15.60
N PRO A 162 -3.68 -9.71 15.81
CA PRO A 162 -2.96 -9.03 16.89
C PRO A 162 -3.19 -9.66 18.28
N GLU A 163 -4.39 -10.20 18.55
CA GLU A 163 -4.70 -10.89 19.80
C GLU A 163 -3.98 -12.25 19.95
N LYS A 164 -3.48 -12.80 18.84
CA LYS A 164 -2.79 -14.09 18.74
C LYS A 164 -1.30 -13.92 18.41
N ILE A 165 -0.73 -12.77 18.73
CA ILE A 165 0.70 -12.51 18.46
C ILE A 165 1.61 -13.44 19.27
N ASP A 166 1.10 -14.04 20.34
CA ASP A 166 1.77 -15.08 21.14
C ASP A 166 2.17 -16.32 20.33
N GLN A 167 1.46 -16.61 19.23
CA GLN A 167 1.82 -17.68 18.29
C GLN A 167 3.16 -17.42 17.58
N VAL A 168 3.54 -16.15 17.43
CA VAL A 168 4.81 -15.73 16.84
C VAL A 168 5.81 -15.34 17.92
N GLY A 169 5.46 -14.40 18.80
CA GLY A 169 6.33 -13.83 19.81
C GLY A 169 6.56 -14.69 21.05
N GLY A 170 5.80 -15.78 21.23
CA GLY A 170 5.84 -16.64 22.41
C GLY A 170 4.77 -16.29 23.45
N PRO A 171 4.57 -17.12 24.50
CA PRO A 171 3.42 -17.03 25.42
C PRO A 171 3.24 -15.69 26.15
N GLY A 172 4.31 -14.91 26.30
CA GLY A 172 4.28 -13.58 26.93
C GLY A 172 4.01 -12.42 25.97
N ALA A 173 3.93 -12.67 24.66
CA ALA A 173 3.79 -11.63 23.66
C ALA A 173 2.35 -11.14 23.54
N LYS A 174 2.17 -9.82 23.58
CA LYS A 174 0.88 -9.15 23.45
C LYS A 174 1.00 -7.92 22.57
N TYR A 175 0.03 -7.72 21.70
CA TYR A 175 -0.15 -6.44 21.02
C TYR A 175 -0.66 -5.39 22.02
N VAL A 176 -0.14 -4.17 21.94
CA VAL A 176 -0.50 -3.06 22.84
C VAL A 176 -1.30 -2.02 22.06
N ASP A 177 -0.68 -1.37 21.09
CA ASP A 177 -1.31 -0.39 20.20
C ASP A 177 -0.45 -0.10 18.97
N ALA A 178 -0.96 0.80 18.12
CA ALA A 178 -0.26 1.37 17.01
C ALA A 178 -0.53 2.88 16.94
N THR A 179 0.48 3.63 16.51
CA THR A 179 0.39 5.08 16.34
C THR A 179 0.92 5.49 14.97
N VAL A 180 0.43 6.62 14.48
CA VAL A 180 0.98 7.30 13.31
C VAL A 180 1.38 8.73 13.65
N ALA A 181 2.45 9.20 13.03
CA ALA A 181 2.88 10.59 13.14
C ALA A 181 3.37 11.11 11.79
N ALA A 182 2.97 12.32 11.41
CA ALA A 182 3.50 12.99 10.22
C ALA A 182 5.01 13.22 10.41
N THR A 183 5.82 12.94 9.37
CA THR A 183 7.28 13.01 9.49
C THR A 183 7.94 13.38 8.16
N GLU A 184 9.19 13.85 8.20
CA GLU A 184 10.03 14.09 7.02
C GLU A 184 11.12 13.02 6.83
N ALA A 185 11.19 12.05 7.76
CA ALA A 185 12.12 10.94 7.69
C ALA A 185 12.04 10.22 6.32
N PRO A 186 13.13 9.59 5.87
CA PRO A 186 13.13 8.85 4.62
C PRO A 186 12.18 7.65 4.69
N ILE A 187 11.59 7.28 3.55
CA ILE A 187 10.74 6.10 3.41
C ILE A 187 11.54 4.85 3.80
N THR A 188 10.93 3.98 4.60
CA THR A 188 11.58 2.72 5.01
C THR A 188 11.72 1.78 3.82
N ARG A 189 12.93 1.27 3.61
CA ARG A 189 13.29 0.25 2.61
C ARG A 189 14.11 -0.84 3.26
N ALA A 190 13.42 -1.84 3.79
CA ALA A 190 14.03 -2.88 4.62
C ALA A 190 13.58 -4.28 4.23
N ILE A 191 12.44 -4.46 3.56
CA ILE A 191 11.89 -5.81 3.40
C ILE A 191 12.78 -6.72 2.56
N GLY A 192 13.49 -6.15 1.58
CA GLY A 192 14.37 -6.90 0.69
C GLY A 192 15.56 -7.57 1.39
N SER A 193 16.00 -7.07 2.56
CA SER A 193 17.06 -7.73 3.33
C SER A 193 16.56 -8.92 4.13
N TYR A 194 15.26 -9.00 4.40
CA TYR A 194 14.64 -10.08 5.19
C TYR A 194 13.96 -11.12 4.31
N LEU A 195 13.40 -10.69 3.17
CA LEU A 195 12.70 -11.52 2.20
C LEU A 195 13.25 -11.25 0.79
N PRO A 196 14.40 -11.84 0.41
CA PRO A 196 15.08 -11.52 -0.85
C PRO A 196 14.23 -11.74 -2.10
N TRP A 197 13.32 -12.73 -2.03
CA TRP A 197 12.40 -13.06 -3.11
C TRP A 197 11.40 -11.94 -3.43
N VAL A 198 11.15 -10.96 -2.55
CA VAL A 198 10.18 -9.87 -2.79
C VAL A 198 10.47 -9.11 -4.09
N SER A 199 11.74 -9.01 -4.49
CA SER A 199 12.16 -8.32 -5.72
C SER A 199 11.97 -9.14 -7.00
N THR A 200 11.85 -10.47 -6.90
CA THR A 200 11.85 -11.39 -8.05
C THR A 200 10.62 -12.29 -8.11
N PHE A 201 9.76 -12.22 -7.09
CA PHE A 201 8.61 -13.09 -6.93
C PHE A 201 7.62 -12.93 -8.08
N LYS A 202 7.22 -14.08 -8.61
CA LYS A 202 6.13 -14.23 -9.58
C LYS A 202 5.20 -15.31 -9.06
N SER A 203 3.94 -14.96 -8.88
CA SER A 203 2.89 -15.91 -8.49
C SER A 203 2.67 -16.92 -9.63
N HIS A 204 3.08 -18.17 -9.43
CA HIS A 204 2.81 -19.28 -10.35
C HIS A 204 1.64 -20.16 -9.88
N LEU A 205 0.70 -19.58 -9.12
CA LEU A 205 -0.41 -20.34 -8.57
C LEU A 205 -1.42 -20.69 -9.66
N ASP A 206 -1.86 -21.95 -9.64
CA ASP A 206 -2.96 -22.45 -10.47
C ASP A 206 -4.29 -22.14 -9.76
N PRO A 207 -5.15 -21.26 -10.30
CA PRO A 207 -6.43 -20.91 -9.69
C PRO A 207 -7.39 -22.10 -9.57
N ALA A 208 -7.16 -23.20 -10.31
CA ALA A 208 -7.96 -24.42 -10.17
C ALA A 208 -7.55 -25.30 -8.99
N LYS A 209 -6.38 -25.04 -8.37
CA LYS A 209 -5.81 -25.87 -7.30
C LYS A 209 -5.68 -25.16 -5.96
N VAL A 210 -6.01 -23.87 -5.91
CA VAL A 210 -5.86 -23.03 -4.74
C VAL A 210 -7.18 -22.31 -4.49
N ASP A 211 -7.58 -22.20 -3.22
CA ASP A 211 -8.73 -21.40 -2.86
C ASP A 211 -8.58 -19.96 -3.38
N PHE A 212 -9.68 -19.38 -3.86
CA PHE A 212 -9.69 -18.07 -4.50
C PHE A 212 -9.06 -16.97 -3.63
N PHE A 213 -9.28 -17.00 -2.32
CA PHE A 213 -8.74 -15.98 -1.43
C PHE A 213 -7.22 -16.10 -1.27
N ARG A 214 -6.73 -17.33 -1.12
CA ARG A 214 -5.28 -17.60 -1.09
C ARG A 214 -4.63 -17.23 -2.42
N TYR A 215 -5.31 -17.47 -3.54
CA TYR A 215 -4.85 -17.03 -4.86
C TYR A 215 -4.72 -15.49 -4.92
N VAL A 216 -5.76 -14.74 -4.55
CA VAL A 216 -5.75 -13.26 -4.56
C VAL A 216 -4.69 -12.69 -3.62
N GLN A 217 -4.54 -13.25 -2.42
CA GLN A 217 -3.51 -12.84 -1.46
C GLN A 217 -2.11 -13.00 -2.04
N MET A 218 -1.85 -14.16 -2.64
CA MET A 218 -0.53 -14.49 -3.19
C MET A 218 -0.23 -13.73 -4.49
N GLN A 219 -1.23 -13.42 -5.31
CA GLN A 219 -1.07 -12.55 -6.49
C GLN A 219 -0.62 -11.14 -6.09
N ASN A 220 -1.11 -10.62 -4.96
CA ASN A 220 -0.81 -9.27 -4.49
C ASN A 220 0.24 -9.24 -3.37
N LEU A 221 0.84 -10.38 -3.01
CA LEU A 221 1.72 -10.52 -1.85
C LEU A 221 2.84 -9.46 -1.82
N VAL A 222 3.55 -9.31 -2.94
CA VAL A 222 4.62 -8.32 -3.07
C VAL A 222 4.08 -6.91 -2.85
N SER A 223 2.91 -6.58 -3.42
CA SER A 223 2.29 -5.26 -3.23
C SER A 223 1.86 -4.99 -1.79
N TYR A 224 1.59 -6.02 -1.00
CA TYR A 224 1.28 -5.84 0.42
C TYR A 224 2.53 -5.61 1.26
N LEU A 225 3.64 -6.28 0.90
CA LEU A 225 4.93 -6.17 1.58
C LEU A 225 5.74 -4.95 1.15
N ARG A 226 5.57 -4.50 -0.08
CA ARG A 226 6.30 -3.38 -0.67
C ARG A 226 5.45 -2.70 -1.73
N ARG A 227 5.28 -1.39 -1.58
CA ARG A 227 4.64 -0.55 -2.60
C ARG A 227 5.60 0.47 -3.17
N ASP A 228 5.43 0.70 -4.46
CA ASP A 228 6.26 1.56 -5.29
C ASP A 228 5.39 2.35 -6.29
N ASP A 229 4.17 2.74 -5.91
CA ASP A 229 3.12 3.20 -6.85
C ASP A 229 3.28 4.59 -7.48
N LEU A 230 4.51 5.12 -7.62
CA LEU A 230 4.76 6.32 -8.45
C LEU A 230 5.67 5.94 -9.60
#